data_AF-A0A5N9DM81-F1
#
_entry.id   AF-A0A5N9DM81-F1
#
_cell.length_a   1.000
_cell.length_b   1.000
_cell.length_c   1.000
_cell.angle_alpha   90.00
_cell.angle_beta   90.00
_cell.angle_gamma   90.00
#
_symmetry.space_group_name_H-M   'P 1'
#
loop_
_entity.id
_entity.type
_entity.pdbx_description
1 polymer ?
#
loop_
_entity_poly.entity_id
_entity_poly.type
_entity_poly.pdbx_seq_one_letter_code
_entity_poly.pdbx_strand_id
1 'polypeptide(L)'
;MSRNSSVTVHSVEFEPWFDIPATAVVIRDLDEKLPKVISFIEHWALRPGFPRTRFKFLLGAVKINRSLKLPWWGPFMLAKKIFNGMPCVEITFTGEPVRRTEGGPPPLSEPREDRPF
;
A
#
# COMPACT_ATOMS: atom_id res chain seq x y z
N MET A 1 -5.15 9.17 14.92
CA MET A 1 -3.89 9.81 14.47
C MET A 1 -2.74 8.86 14.78
N SER A 2 -1.87 8.56 13.81
CA SER A 2 -0.65 7.78 14.09
C SER A 2 0.26 8.62 15.00
N ARG A 3 0.87 7.98 16.00
CA ARG A 3 1.65 8.63 17.06
C ARG A 3 2.94 9.30 16.53
N ASN A 4 3.34 8.99 15.30
CA ASN A 4 4.43 9.65 14.59
C ASN A 4 4.19 9.52 13.07
N SER A 5 3.93 10.64 12.39
CA SER A 5 3.72 10.66 10.93
C SER A 5 5.00 10.94 10.15
N SER A 6 6.03 11.50 10.79
CA SER A 6 7.33 11.71 10.15
C SER A 6 8.10 10.39 10.05
N VAL A 7 8.49 10.03 8.83
CA VAL A 7 9.24 8.81 8.52
C VAL A 7 10.36 9.12 7.53
N THR A 8 11.35 8.24 7.44
CA THR A 8 12.38 8.29 6.39
C THR A 8 12.22 7.06 5.50
N VAL A 9 12.18 7.29 4.18
CA VAL A 9 12.18 6.20 3.19
C VAL A 9 13.61 5.98 2.74
N HIS A 10 14.05 4.73 2.85
CA HIS A 10 15.38 4.30 2.45
C HIS A 10 15.30 3.52 1.14
N SER A 11 16.08 3.89 0.12
CA SER A 11 16.27 3.00 -1.03
C SER A 11 17.27 1.89 -0.65
N VAL A 12 16.90 0.64 -0.95
CA VAL A 12 17.68 -0.54 -0.57
C VAL A 12 18.15 -1.35 -1.77
N GLU A 13 17.51 -1.18 -2.93
CA GLU A 13 17.83 -1.91 -4.15
C GLU A 13 18.82 -1.11 -5.02
N PHE A 14 19.99 -1.70 -5.27
CA PHE A 14 21.09 -1.17 -6.10
C PHE A 14 21.69 0.16 -5.59
N GLU A 15 22.99 0.35 -5.81
CA GLU A 15 23.65 1.63 -5.52
C GLU A 15 23.38 2.65 -6.63
N PRO A 16 23.25 3.96 -6.31
CA PRO A 16 23.42 4.57 -4.99
C PRO A 16 22.17 4.55 -4.09
N TRP A 17 22.37 4.47 -2.77
CA TRP A 17 21.29 4.53 -1.78
C TRP A 17 20.91 5.97 -1.40
N PHE A 18 19.66 6.16 -1.00
CA PHE A 18 19.09 7.45 -0.64
C PHE A 18 18.23 7.38 0.63
N ASP A 19 18.34 8.43 1.42
CA ASP A 19 17.47 8.72 2.56
C ASP A 19 16.53 9.88 2.18
N ILE A 20 15.23 9.63 2.20
CA ILE A 20 14.22 10.58 1.75
C ILE A 20 13.26 10.89 2.91
N PRO A 21 13.21 12.13 3.41
CA PRO A 21 12.25 12.51 4.43
C PRO A 21 10.83 12.46 3.86
N ALA A 22 9.91 11.88 4.62
CA ALA A 22 8.54 11.68 4.19
C ALA A 22 7.54 11.77 5.36
N THR A 23 6.27 11.90 5.01
CA THR A 23 5.15 11.74 5.94
C THR A 23 4.34 10.51 5.59
N ALA A 24 4.02 9.69 6.58
CA ALA A 24 3.20 8.50 6.44
C ALA A 24 1.85 8.66 7.17
N VAL A 25 0.77 8.35 6.46
CA VAL A 25 -0.60 8.38 6.99
C VAL A 25 -1.25 7.01 6.78
N VAL A 26 -1.78 6.43 7.85
CA VAL A 26 -2.54 5.18 7.80
C VAL A 26 -3.98 5.47 7.41
N ILE A 27 -4.43 4.87 6.31
CA ILE A 27 -5.79 5.02 5.79
C ILE A 27 -6.63 3.86 6.28
N ARG A 28 -7.62 4.17 7.11
CA ARG A 28 -8.50 3.18 7.75
C ARG A 28 -9.86 3.12 7.12
N ASP A 29 -10.35 4.24 6.60
CA ASP A 29 -11.64 4.28 5.91
C ASP A 29 -11.57 3.43 4.65
N LEU A 30 -12.58 2.56 4.46
CA LEU A 30 -12.56 1.63 3.35
C LEU A 30 -12.76 2.35 2.02
N ASP A 31 -13.62 3.36 1.96
CA ASP A 31 -13.93 4.06 0.71
C ASP A 31 -12.75 4.92 0.26
N GLU A 32 -12.00 5.51 1.19
CA GLU A 32 -10.71 6.17 0.92
C GLU A 32 -9.60 5.19 0.53
N LYS A 33 -9.56 4.02 1.18
CA LYS A 33 -8.55 2.99 0.95
C LYS A 33 -8.70 2.29 -0.39
N LEU A 34 -9.94 2.02 -0.81
CA LEU A 34 -10.24 1.16 -1.95
C LEU A 34 -9.59 1.60 -3.26
N PRO A 35 -9.66 2.88 -3.71
CA PRO A 35 -9.01 3.29 -4.95
C PRO A 35 -7.48 3.10 -4.90
N LYS A 36 -6.85 3.39 -3.75
CA LYS A 36 -5.41 3.26 -3.55
C LYS A 36 -4.97 1.79 -3.59
N VAL A 37 -5.71 0.91 -2.90
CA VAL A 37 -5.46 -0.54 -2.90
C VAL A 37 -5.68 -1.14 -4.28
N ILE A 38 -6.73 -0.76 -4.99
CA ILE A 38 -6.98 -1.27 -6.34
C ILE A 38 -5.85 -0.84 -7.28
N SER A 39 -5.45 0.44 -7.25
CA SER A 39 -4.33 0.94 -8.05
C SER A 39 -3.03 0.18 -7.78
N PHE A 40 -2.72 -0.08 -6.50
CA PHE A 40 -1.58 -0.91 -6.10
C PHE A 40 -1.65 -2.31 -6.70
N ILE A 41 -2.78 -3.01 -6.55
CA ILE A 41 -2.94 -4.37 -7.08
C ILE A 41 -2.82 -4.38 -8.61
N GLU A 42 -3.40 -3.39 -9.30
CA GLU A 42 -3.31 -3.27 -10.75
C GLU A 42 -1.88 -3.09 -11.24
N HIS A 43 -1.10 -2.24 -10.56
CA HIS A 43 0.32 -2.05 -10.86
C HIS A 43 1.10 -3.37 -10.67
N TRP A 44 0.88 -4.07 -9.55
CA TRP A 44 1.53 -5.37 -9.29
C TRP A 44 1.10 -6.47 -10.27
N ALA A 45 -0.14 -6.44 -10.75
CA ALA A 45 -0.66 -7.42 -11.70
C ALA A 45 -0.09 -7.26 -13.12
N LEU A 46 0.64 -6.18 -13.41
CA LEU A 46 1.32 -5.95 -14.71
C LEU A 46 2.72 -6.55 -14.78
N ARG A 47 3.26 -7.09 -13.67
CA ARG A 47 4.60 -7.71 -13.67
C ARG A 47 4.66 -8.89 -14.66
N PRO A 48 5.67 -8.94 -15.55
CA PRO A 48 5.82 -10.03 -16.51
C PRO A 48 6.03 -11.38 -15.80
N GLY A 49 5.41 -12.44 -16.31
CA GLY A 49 5.55 -13.81 -15.80
C GLY A 49 4.34 -14.37 -15.04
N PHE A 50 3.31 -13.58 -14.69
CA PHE A 50 2.13 -14.09 -13.97
C PHE A 50 0.83 -13.33 -14.30
N PRO A 51 0.21 -13.53 -15.48
CA PRO A 51 -1.03 -12.85 -15.83
C PRO A 51 -2.21 -13.35 -14.98
N ARG A 52 -2.67 -12.52 -14.03
CA ARG A 52 -3.81 -12.82 -13.15
C ARG A 52 -5.15 -12.37 -13.74
N THR A 53 -5.54 -12.92 -14.88
CA THR A 53 -6.78 -12.53 -15.63
C THR A 53 -8.05 -12.65 -14.78
N ARG A 54 -8.20 -13.74 -14.01
CA ARG A 54 -9.33 -13.92 -13.07
C ARG A 54 -9.39 -12.82 -12.01
N PHE A 55 -8.23 -12.36 -11.55
CA PHE A 55 -8.12 -11.33 -10.53
C PHE A 55 -8.50 -9.95 -11.08
N LYS A 56 -8.13 -9.66 -12.34
CA LYS A 56 -8.59 -8.45 -13.05
C LYS A 56 -10.10 -8.41 -13.20
N PHE A 57 -10.74 -9.54 -13.52
CA PHE A 57 -12.21 -9.63 -13.60
C PHE A 57 -12.87 -9.34 -12.24
N LEU A 58 -12.38 -9.95 -11.16
CA LEU A 58 -12.88 -9.71 -9.80
C LEU A 58 -12.72 -8.24 -9.37
N LEU A 59 -11.56 -7.63 -9.64
CA LEU A 59 -11.34 -6.20 -9.37
C LEU A 59 -12.28 -5.31 -10.20
N GLY A 60 -12.52 -5.66 -11.46
CA GLY A 60 -13.49 -4.97 -12.32
C GLY A 60 -14.90 -5.00 -11.75
N ALA A 61 -15.36 -6.15 -11.27
CA ALA A 61 -16.67 -6.27 -10.62
C ALA A 61 -16.78 -5.39 -9.36
N VAL A 62 -15.72 -5.31 -8.54
CA VAL A 62 -15.67 -4.42 -7.37
C VAL A 62 -15.70 -2.94 -7.80
N LYS A 63 -14.93 -2.55 -8.83
CA LYS A 63 -14.95 -1.19 -9.37
C LYS A 63 -16.35 -0.79 -9.85
N ILE A 64 -17.04 -1.66 -10.59
CA ILE A 64 -18.40 -1.42 -11.06
C ILE A 64 -19.36 -1.28 -9.89
N ASN A 65 -19.33 -2.21 -8.92
CA ASN A 65 -20.17 -2.14 -7.72
C ASN A 65 -20.02 -0.79 -7.00
N ARG A 66 -18.78 -0.28 -6.91
CA ARG A 66 -18.47 0.96 -6.20
C ARG A 66 -18.80 2.21 -6.98
N SER A 67 -18.59 2.21 -8.29
CA SER A 67 -19.03 3.29 -9.19
C SER A 67 -20.56 3.47 -9.14
N LEU A 68 -21.30 2.36 -9.07
CA LEU A 68 -22.75 2.35 -8.92
C LEU A 68 -23.23 2.62 -7.48
N LYS A 69 -22.32 2.92 -6.54
CA LYS A 69 -22.60 3.16 -5.12
C LYS A 69 -23.43 2.07 -4.44
N LEU A 70 -23.32 0.82 -4.91
CA LEU A 70 -24.10 -0.29 -4.38
C LEU A 70 -23.62 -0.64 -2.95
N PRO A 71 -24.50 -1.21 -2.10
CA PRO A 71 -24.09 -1.71 -0.81
C PRO A 71 -23.14 -2.91 -0.97
N TRP A 72 -22.39 -3.22 0.08
CA TRP A 72 -21.58 -4.44 0.17
C TRP A 72 -22.48 -5.63 0.52
N TRP A 73 -23.18 -6.20 -0.45
CA TRP A 73 -24.11 -7.31 -0.24
C TRP A 73 -23.66 -8.61 -0.95
N GLY A 74 -24.09 -9.76 -0.42
CA GLY A 74 -23.81 -11.07 -1.00
C GLY A 74 -22.31 -11.35 -1.20
N PRO A 75 -21.86 -11.71 -2.42
CA PRO A 75 -20.47 -12.08 -2.66
C PRO A 75 -19.48 -10.94 -2.39
N PHE A 76 -19.93 -9.68 -2.44
CA PHE A 76 -19.10 -8.51 -2.16
C PHE A 76 -18.74 -8.37 -0.67
N MET A 77 -19.46 -9.04 0.25
CA MET A 77 -19.08 -9.06 1.67
C MET A 77 -17.70 -9.69 1.89
N LEU A 78 -17.37 -10.73 1.12
CA LEU A 78 -16.05 -11.34 1.18
C LEU A 78 -14.97 -10.36 0.70
N ALA A 79 -15.22 -9.66 -0.41
CA ALA A 79 -14.32 -8.64 -0.92
C ALA A 79 -14.12 -7.51 0.10
N LYS A 80 -15.20 -7.03 0.73
CA LYS A 80 -15.15 -6.04 1.83
C LYS A 80 -14.24 -6.50 2.96
N LYS A 81 -14.40 -7.75 3.43
CA LYS A 81 -13.59 -8.32 4.51
C LYS A 81 -12.11 -8.36 4.14
N ILE A 82 -11.80 -8.81 2.92
CA ILE A 82 -10.41 -8.86 2.41
C ILE A 82 -9.82 -7.45 2.37
N PHE A 83 -10.49 -6.50 1.71
CA PHE A 83 -9.98 -5.13 1.60
C PHE A 83 -9.85 -4.46 2.97
N ASN A 84 -10.77 -4.69 3.91
CA ASN A 84 -10.65 -4.19 5.28
C ASN A 84 -9.39 -4.71 5.98
N GLY A 85 -9.04 -5.98 5.80
CA GLY A 85 -7.82 -6.55 6.37
C GLY A 85 -6.52 -6.09 5.73
N MET A 86 -6.55 -5.46 4.55
CA MET A 86 -5.35 -4.95 3.90
C MET A 86 -4.91 -3.62 4.55
N PRO A 87 -3.67 -3.53 5.07
CA PRO A 87 -3.13 -2.26 5.54
C PRO A 87 -2.92 -1.31 4.35
N CYS A 88 -3.22 -0.04 4.54
CA CYS A 88 -2.97 1.00 3.55
C CYS A 88 -2.29 2.18 4.22
N VAL A 89 -1.10 2.49 3.75
CA VAL A 89 -0.29 3.61 4.20
C VAL A 89 0.04 4.45 2.99
N GLU A 90 -0.32 5.72 3.05
CA GLU A 90 0.10 6.71 2.08
C GLU A 90 1.38 7.37 2.56
N ILE A 91 2.38 7.40 1.69
CA ILE A 91 3.67 8.01 1.95
C ILE A 91 3.83 9.18 1.00
N THR A 92 4.07 10.36 1.56
CA THR A 92 4.33 11.59 0.80
C THR A 92 5.77 12.01 1.06
N PHE A 93 6.58 12.12 0.01
CA PHE A 93 7.94 12.64 0.12
C PHE A 93 7.89 14.15 0.38
N THR A 94 8.57 14.61 1.43
CA THR A 94 8.48 16.00 1.89
C THR A 94 9.78 16.78 1.74
N GLY A 95 10.85 16.17 1.25
CA GLY A 95 12.12 16.84 1.04
C GLY A 95 13.03 16.11 0.06
N GLU A 96 14.19 16.71 -0.17
CA GLU A 96 15.15 16.23 -1.16
C GLU A 96 15.80 14.90 -0.74
N PRO A 97 15.97 13.95 -1.68
CA PRO A 97 16.71 12.73 -1.44
C PRO A 97 18.17 13.03 -1.07
N VAL A 98 18.61 12.56 0.09
CA VAL A 98 20.01 12.64 0.52
C VAL A 98 20.72 11.35 0.16
N ARG A 99 21.77 11.43 -0.67
CA ARG A 99 22.57 10.27 -1.02
C ARG A 99 23.29 9.73 0.21
N ARG A 100 23.16 8.43 0.45
CA ARG A 100 23.92 7.72 1.48
C ARG A 100 25.21 7.19 0.87
N THR A 101 26.35 7.64 1.39
CA THR A 101 27.69 7.28 0.91
C THR A 101 28.35 6.17 1.72
N GLU A 102 27.89 5.91 2.94
CA GLU A 102 28.49 4.94 3.87
C GLU A 102 27.41 4.12 4.59
N GLY A 103 27.74 2.88 4.98
CA GLY A 103 26.96 2.08 5.94
C GLY A 103 25.81 1.23 5.39
N GLY A 104 25.60 1.16 4.07
CA GLY A 104 24.55 0.30 3.50
C GLY A 104 23.11 0.80 3.77
N PRO A 105 22.09 0.10 3.26
CA PRO A 105 20.72 0.32 3.72
C PRO A 105 20.62 -0.03 5.22
N PRO A 106 19.73 0.64 5.99
CA PRO A 106 19.57 0.31 7.39
C PRO A 106 19.07 -1.14 7.54
N PRO A 107 19.46 -1.87 8.59
CA PRO A 107 18.99 -3.22 8.81
C PRO A 107 17.47 -3.24 8.95
N LEU A 108 16.83 -4.26 8.39
CA LEU A 108 15.39 -4.47 8.57
C LEU A 108 15.09 -4.65 10.06
N SER A 109 14.16 -3.87 10.58
CA SER A 109 13.67 -4.05 11.95
C SER A 109 13.05 -5.44 12.10
N GLU A 110 13.32 -6.11 13.22
CA GLU A 110 12.72 -7.41 13.51
C GLU A 110 11.18 -7.35 13.48
N PRO A 111 10.50 -8.42 13.02
CA PRO A 111 9.04 -8.50 13.08
C PRO A 111 8.55 -8.26 14.50
N ARG A 112 7.62 -7.32 14.65
CA ARG A 112 7.00 -6.99 15.94
C ARG A 112 5.61 -7.59 16.03
N GLU A 113 5.48 -8.66 16.81
CA GLU A 113 4.20 -9.35 17.04
C GLU A 113 3.24 -8.54 17.94
N ASP A 114 3.74 -7.53 18.64
CA ASP A 114 3.01 -6.76 19.66
C ASP A 114 2.20 -5.57 19.12
N ARG A 115 2.21 -5.31 17.81
CA ARG A 115 1.54 -4.13 17.23
C ARG A 115 0.07 -4.41 16.88
N PRO A 116 -0.88 -3.58 17.37
CA PRO A 116 -2.26 -3.67 16.92
C PRO A 116 -2.38 -3.19 15.46
N PHE A 117 -3.05 -4.01 14.63
CA PHE A 117 -3.37 -3.70 13.22
C PHE A 117 -4.49 -2.65 13.10
#